data_AF-A0A953QQR6-F1
#
_entry.id   AF-A0A953QQR6-F1
#
_cell.length_a   1.000
_cell.length_b   1.000
_cell.length_c   1.000
_cell.angle_alpha   90.00
_cell.angle_beta   90.00
_cell.angle_gamma   90.00
#
_symmetry.space_group_name_H-M   'P 1'
#
loop_
_entity.id
_entity.type
_entity.pdbx_description
1 polymer ?
#
loop_
_entity_poly.entity_id
_entity_poly.type
_entity_poly.pdbx_seq_one_letter_code
_entity_poly.pdbx_strand_id
1 'polypeptide(L)'
;LFFQFADQNQDDDSRRDRALAEIRRLVAAVGVIKRPYLVIVHRFWQRGTECLPGEQVAFVCLVWNGEIFPLRLPLSLLLVADFLGQHRWCAHSAAQIEAGIRNDEFYARHAANARLSRKQTRKIVQGAVKEYIRRLREALRLVLAEARLDRDPAAILRSESLVGREVGYRITLKVYVVHVP
;
A
#
# COMPACT_ATOMS: atom_id res chain seq x y z
N LEU A 1 -22.77 -24.70 14.78
CA LEU A 1 -21.63 -23.90 15.29
C LEU A 1 -20.36 -24.68 14.99
N PHE A 2 -19.35 -24.03 14.40
CA PHE A 2 -18.05 -24.58 13.94
C PHE A 2 -17.96 -25.21 12.54
N PHE A 3 -18.31 -24.48 11.47
CA PHE A 3 -17.77 -24.72 10.12
C PHE A 3 -17.93 -23.42 9.30
N GLN A 4 -17.02 -22.45 9.48
CA GLN A 4 -16.94 -21.27 8.60
C GLN A 4 -15.62 -20.47 8.72
N PHE A 5 -14.76 -20.79 9.69
CA PHE A 5 -13.48 -20.10 9.87
C PHE A 5 -12.30 -20.72 9.08
N ALA A 6 -12.39 -22.00 8.68
CA ALA A 6 -11.31 -22.65 7.92
C ALA A 6 -11.29 -22.23 6.43
N ASP A 7 -12.48 -22.04 5.84
CA ASP A 7 -12.66 -21.75 4.41
C ASP A 7 -12.19 -20.32 4.04
N GLN A 8 -12.38 -19.36 4.96
CA GLN A 8 -11.93 -17.97 4.76
C GLN A 8 -10.41 -17.81 4.79
N ASN A 9 -9.70 -18.60 5.61
CA ASN A 9 -8.23 -18.56 5.67
C ASN A 9 -7.61 -19.23 4.44
N GLN A 10 -8.20 -20.31 3.94
CA GLN A 10 -7.72 -21.00 2.73
C GLN A 10 -7.88 -20.15 1.46
N ASP A 11 -8.98 -19.41 1.35
CA ASP A 11 -9.25 -18.49 0.25
C ASP A 11 -8.36 -17.23 0.32
N ASP A 12 -8.06 -16.73 1.53
CA ASP A 12 -7.13 -15.59 1.71
C ASP A 12 -5.67 -15.99 1.44
N ASP A 13 -5.24 -17.19 1.87
CA ASP A 13 -3.91 -17.74 1.56
C ASP A 13 -3.74 -17.98 0.06
N SER A 14 -4.76 -18.54 -0.61
CA SER A 14 -4.75 -18.75 -2.07
C SER A 14 -4.64 -17.43 -2.84
N ARG A 15 -5.32 -16.38 -2.37
CA ARG A 15 -5.21 -15.03 -2.96
C ARG A 15 -3.85 -14.41 -2.72
N ARG A 16 -3.29 -14.59 -1.52
CA ARG A 16 -1.94 -14.13 -1.19
C ARG A 16 -0.89 -14.80 -2.09
N ASP A 17 -1.01 -16.10 -2.32
CA ASP A 17 -0.10 -16.84 -3.20
C ASP A 17 -0.18 -16.36 -4.65
N ARG A 18 -1.40 -16.08 -5.15
CA ARG A 18 -1.59 -15.46 -6.47
C ARG A 18 -0.94 -14.09 -6.56
N ALA A 19 -1.10 -13.26 -5.54
CA ALA A 19 -0.47 -11.94 -5.49
C ALA A 19 1.06 -12.04 -5.45
N LEU A 20 1.62 -12.96 -4.66
CA LEU A 20 3.06 -13.21 -4.66
C LEU A 20 3.55 -13.73 -6.01
N ALA A 21 2.78 -14.58 -6.69
CA ALA A 21 3.10 -15.04 -8.04
C ALA A 21 3.14 -13.87 -9.04
N GLU A 22 2.18 -12.94 -8.95
CA GLU A 22 2.15 -11.77 -9.82
C GLU A 22 3.29 -10.78 -9.52
N ILE A 23 3.62 -10.57 -8.24
CA ILE A 23 4.81 -9.81 -7.86
C ILE A 23 6.07 -10.48 -8.42
N ARG A 24 6.19 -11.81 -8.36
CA ARG A 24 7.34 -12.53 -8.94
C ARG A 24 7.42 -12.36 -10.46
N ARG A 25 6.29 -12.33 -11.17
CA ARG A 25 6.24 -12.00 -12.60
C ARG A 25 6.71 -10.58 -12.87
N LEU A 26 6.24 -9.61 -12.08
CA LEU A 26 6.71 -8.23 -12.14
C LEU A 26 8.22 -8.16 -11.90
N VAL A 27 8.74 -8.83 -10.87
CA VAL A 27 10.18 -8.91 -10.57
C VAL A 27 10.95 -9.46 -11.77
N ALA A 28 10.47 -10.53 -12.39
CA ALA A 28 11.10 -11.11 -13.57
C ALA A 28 11.08 -10.18 -14.79
N ALA A 29 9.95 -9.50 -15.04
CA ALA A 29 9.78 -8.58 -16.17
C ALA A 29 10.60 -7.29 -16.01
N VAL A 30 10.66 -6.78 -14.78
CA VAL A 30 11.39 -5.57 -14.41
C VAL A 30 12.92 -5.82 -14.38
N GLY A 31 13.34 -7.07 -14.23
CA GLY A 31 14.73 -7.48 -14.18
C GLY A 31 15.44 -7.05 -12.90
N VAL A 32 16.77 -7.18 -12.88
CA VAL A 32 17.60 -6.80 -11.71
C VAL A 32 17.72 -5.28 -11.63
N ILE A 33 16.73 -4.61 -11.02
CA ILE A 33 16.89 -3.22 -10.62
C ILE A 33 17.83 -3.17 -9.41
N LYS A 34 18.95 -2.46 -9.53
CA LYS A 34 19.91 -2.17 -8.45
C LYS A 34 19.37 -1.21 -7.36
N ARG A 35 18.05 -0.97 -7.31
CA ARG A 35 17.40 -0.06 -6.38
C ARG A 35 16.12 -0.71 -5.84
N PRO A 36 15.87 -0.63 -4.52
CA PRO A 36 14.63 -1.12 -3.95
C PRO A 36 13.43 -0.35 -4.50
N TYR A 37 12.29 -1.01 -4.58
CA TYR A 37 11.02 -0.43 -4.97
C TYR A 37 9.88 -1.00 -4.12
N LEU A 38 8.75 -0.30 -4.10
CA LEU A 38 7.55 -0.79 -3.45
C LEU A 38 6.60 -1.40 -4.49
N VAL A 39 5.88 -2.43 -4.07
CA VAL A 39 4.75 -2.98 -4.81
C VAL A 39 3.53 -2.91 -3.91
N ILE A 40 2.45 -2.33 -4.43
CA ILE A 40 1.14 -2.30 -3.78
C ILE A 40 0.24 -3.28 -4.51
N VAL A 41 -0.42 -4.15 -3.76
CA VAL A 41 -1.35 -5.13 -4.33
C VAL A 41 -2.78 -4.65 -4.13
N HIS A 42 -3.50 -4.49 -5.24
CA HIS A 42 -4.94 -4.32 -5.26
C HIS A 42 -5.61 -5.65 -5.55
N ARG A 43 -6.62 -6.04 -4.78
CA ARG A 43 -7.38 -7.29 -4.95
C ARG A 43 -8.85 -7.03 -5.24
N PHE A 44 -9.56 -8.07 -5.70
CA PHE A 44 -10.93 -7.98 -6.23
C PHE A 44 -11.02 -7.15 -7.50
N TRP A 45 -9.93 -7.21 -8.27
CA TRP A 45 -9.77 -6.53 -9.53
C TRP A 45 -10.69 -7.13 -10.60
N GLN A 46 -11.34 -6.26 -11.37
CA GLN A 46 -12.10 -6.65 -12.55
C GLN A 46 -11.18 -6.57 -13.77
N ARG A 47 -11.04 -7.67 -14.51
CA ARG A 47 -10.09 -7.75 -15.64
C ARG A 47 -10.34 -6.63 -16.66
N GLY A 48 -9.25 -5.99 -17.10
CA GLY A 48 -9.29 -4.93 -18.11
C GLY A 48 -9.55 -3.53 -17.56
N THR A 49 -9.45 -3.36 -16.24
CA THR A 49 -9.67 -2.08 -15.56
C THR A 49 -8.42 -1.67 -14.78
N GLU A 50 -8.30 -0.43 -14.33
CA GLU A 50 -7.20 0.01 -13.46
C GLU A 50 -7.81 0.74 -12.26
N CYS A 51 -7.47 0.30 -11.05
CA CYS A 51 -7.85 0.94 -9.78
C CYS A 51 -9.33 1.31 -9.68
N LEU A 52 -10.25 0.38 -9.99
CA LEU A 52 -11.68 0.67 -9.94
C LEU A 52 -12.25 0.73 -8.52
N PRO A 53 -13.29 1.55 -8.30
CA PRO A 53 -14.07 1.51 -7.08
C PRO A 53 -14.62 0.10 -6.81
N GLY A 54 -14.33 -0.43 -5.63
CA GLY A 54 -14.68 -1.79 -5.25
C GLY A 54 -13.49 -2.71 -5.03
N GLU A 55 -12.33 -2.38 -5.60
CA GLU A 55 -11.05 -3.04 -5.29
C GLU A 55 -10.60 -2.76 -3.84
N GLN A 56 -9.64 -3.55 -3.38
CA GLN A 56 -9.05 -3.43 -2.06
C GLN A 56 -7.54 -3.29 -2.13
N VAL A 57 -6.96 -2.33 -1.41
CA VAL A 57 -5.53 -2.34 -1.08
C VAL A 57 -5.27 -3.47 -0.10
N ALA A 58 -4.67 -4.55 -0.57
CA ALA A 58 -4.48 -5.78 0.19
C ALA A 58 -3.24 -5.70 1.09
N PHE A 59 -2.10 -5.36 0.50
CA PHE A 59 -0.83 -5.21 1.21
C PHE A 59 0.20 -4.42 0.38
N VAL A 60 1.27 -4.01 1.05
CA VAL A 60 2.42 -3.34 0.43
C VAL A 60 3.66 -4.18 0.69
N CYS A 61 4.52 -4.33 -0.30
CA CYS A 61 5.79 -5.03 -0.20
C CYS A 61 6.96 -4.12 -0.57
N LEU A 62 8.07 -4.27 0.13
CA LEU A 62 9.39 -3.86 -0.36
C LEU A 62 9.93 -4.99 -1.22
N VAL A 63 10.43 -4.65 -2.41
CA VAL A 63 11.15 -5.60 -3.26
C VAL A 63 12.60 -5.17 -3.37
N TRP A 64 13.50 -6.08 -3.04
CA TRP A 64 14.94 -5.87 -3.08
C TRP A 64 15.66 -7.15 -3.45
N ASN A 65 16.60 -7.06 -4.40
CA ASN A 65 17.42 -8.20 -4.84
C ASN A 65 16.61 -9.44 -5.25
N GLY A 66 15.43 -9.24 -5.86
CA GLY A 66 14.52 -10.33 -6.25
C GLY A 66 13.68 -10.92 -5.11
N GLU A 67 13.93 -10.50 -3.87
CA GLU A 67 13.18 -10.93 -2.69
C GLU A 67 12.03 -9.96 -2.37
N ILE A 68 10.96 -10.50 -1.78
CA ILE A 68 9.71 -9.80 -1.47
C ILE A 68 9.57 -9.74 0.05
N PHE A 69 9.52 -8.54 0.60
CA PHE A 69 9.39 -8.29 2.03
C PHE A 69 8.07 -7.54 2.33
N PRO A 70 7.03 -8.22 2.84
CA PRO A 70 5.75 -7.59 3.12
C PRO A 70 5.81 -6.62 4.30
N LEU A 71 5.26 -5.42 4.13
CA LEU A 71 5.06 -4.46 5.22
C LEU A 71 3.81 -4.84 6.02
N ARG A 72 3.97 -5.06 7.33
CA ARG A 72 2.84 -5.36 8.23
C ARG A 72 2.08 -4.08 8.58
N LEU A 73 1.07 -3.75 7.77
CA LEU A 73 0.32 -2.50 7.87
C LEU A 73 -1.17 -2.77 8.17
N PRO A 74 -1.77 -2.06 9.16
CA PRO A 74 -3.22 -2.03 9.27
C PRO A 74 -3.81 -1.21 8.11
N LEU A 75 -5.10 -1.42 7.83
CA LEU A 75 -5.80 -0.79 6.70
C LEU A 75 -5.55 0.72 6.57
N SER A 76 -5.58 1.50 7.65
CA SER A 76 -5.33 2.94 7.56
C SER A 76 -3.96 3.30 6.99
N LEU A 77 -2.93 2.52 7.32
CA LEU A 77 -1.58 2.73 6.78
C LEU A 77 -1.47 2.22 5.34
N LEU A 78 -2.20 1.16 4.99
CA LEU A 78 -2.31 0.70 3.59
C LEU A 78 -2.89 1.79 2.69
N LEU A 79 -4.01 2.41 3.09
CA LEU A 79 -4.64 3.47 2.28
C LEU A 79 -3.72 4.70 2.13
N VAL A 80 -3.01 5.09 3.20
CA VAL A 80 -2.06 6.22 3.14
C VAL A 80 -0.84 5.86 2.29
N ALA A 81 -0.30 4.65 2.40
CA ALA A 81 0.82 4.20 1.57
C ALA A 81 0.43 4.12 0.10
N ASP A 82 -0.79 3.65 -0.19
CA ASP A 82 -1.34 3.58 -1.54
C ASP A 82 -1.49 4.98 -2.15
N PHE A 83 -2.17 5.88 -1.45
CA PHE A 83 -2.33 7.27 -1.89
C PHE A 83 -0.97 7.93 -2.20
N LEU A 84 -0.01 7.84 -1.28
CA LEU A 84 1.33 8.41 -1.46
C LEU A 84 2.12 7.73 -2.57
N GLY A 85 1.89 6.44 -2.81
CA GLY A 85 2.57 5.67 -3.84
C GLY A 85 2.07 6.05 -5.25
N GLN A 86 0.76 6.19 -5.39
CA GLN A 86 0.12 6.66 -6.63
C GLN A 86 0.48 8.13 -6.94
N HIS A 87 0.63 8.96 -5.90
CA HIS A 87 0.94 10.39 -6.03
C HIS A 87 2.42 10.75 -5.73
N ARG A 88 3.35 9.81 -5.92
CA ARG A 88 4.75 9.97 -5.51
C ARG A 88 5.54 11.12 -6.16
N TRP A 89 4.99 11.74 -7.20
CA TRP A 89 5.66 12.78 -7.99
C TRP A 89 5.76 14.12 -7.27
N CYS A 90 4.86 14.38 -6.32
CA CYS A 90 4.84 15.60 -5.50
C CYS A 90 4.60 15.26 -4.02
N ALA A 91 4.96 16.19 -3.14
CA ALA A 91 4.68 16.05 -1.72
C ALA A 91 3.27 16.54 -1.41
N HIS A 92 2.53 15.77 -0.62
CA HIS A 92 1.17 16.11 -0.22
C HIS A 92 1.09 16.41 1.27
N SER A 93 0.39 17.48 1.61
CA SER A 93 0.13 17.83 3.00
C SER A 93 -0.86 16.89 3.67
N ALA A 94 -0.97 16.97 5.00
CA ALA A 94 -1.95 16.19 5.74
C ALA A 94 -3.40 16.46 5.28
N ALA A 95 -3.72 17.71 4.93
CA ALA A 95 -5.05 18.07 4.42
C ALA A 95 -5.28 17.45 3.04
N GLN A 96 -4.28 17.51 2.16
CA GLN A 96 -4.37 16.96 0.81
C GLN A 96 -4.48 15.43 0.81
N ILE A 97 -3.72 14.74 1.67
CA ILE A 97 -3.81 13.28 1.82
C ILE A 97 -5.20 12.88 2.30
N GLU A 98 -5.71 13.59 3.31
CA GLU A 98 -7.03 13.30 3.86
C GLU A 98 -8.15 13.56 2.84
N ALA A 99 -8.13 14.72 2.19
CA ALA A 99 -9.12 15.08 1.18
C ALA A 99 -9.06 14.13 -0.03
N GLY A 100 -7.86 13.78 -0.48
CA GLY A 100 -7.64 12.83 -1.57
C GLY A 100 -8.25 11.46 -1.26
N ILE A 101 -7.93 10.87 -0.11
CA ILE A 101 -8.50 9.58 0.28
C ILE A 101 -10.02 9.67 0.52
N ARG A 102 -10.51 10.80 1.05
CA ARG A 102 -11.95 10.96 1.33
C ARG A 102 -12.80 11.07 0.07
N ASN A 103 -12.31 11.80 -0.93
CA ASN A 103 -13.11 12.19 -2.10
C ASN A 103 -12.94 11.24 -3.29
N ASP A 104 -11.99 10.31 -3.22
CA ASP A 104 -11.74 9.35 -4.28
C ASP A 104 -12.59 8.07 -4.10
N GLU A 105 -13.32 7.71 -5.15
CA GLU A 105 -14.27 6.60 -5.17
C GLU A 105 -13.60 5.24 -4.93
N PHE A 106 -12.33 5.08 -5.31
CA PHE A 106 -11.55 3.87 -5.05
C PHE A 106 -11.53 3.55 -3.55
N TYR A 107 -11.22 4.56 -2.72
CA TYR A 107 -11.17 4.41 -1.27
C TYR A 107 -12.57 4.43 -0.64
N ALA A 108 -13.50 5.21 -1.18
CA ALA A 108 -14.87 5.29 -0.66
C ALA A 108 -15.62 3.95 -0.79
N ARG A 109 -15.34 3.20 -1.86
CA ARG A 109 -15.94 1.89 -2.15
C ARG A 109 -14.97 0.74 -1.88
N HIS A 110 -13.95 0.97 -1.04
CA HIS A 110 -12.91 0.00 -0.75
C HIS A 110 -13.48 -1.38 -0.34
N ALA A 111 -13.01 -2.41 -1.05
CA ALA A 111 -13.43 -3.81 -0.93
C ALA A 111 -14.91 -4.10 -1.24
N ALA A 112 -15.63 -3.21 -1.94
CA ALA A 112 -17.04 -3.46 -2.28
C ALA A 112 -17.25 -4.62 -3.27
N ASN A 113 -16.22 -5.01 -4.03
CA ASN A 113 -16.25 -6.20 -4.89
C ASN A 113 -16.02 -7.49 -4.09
N ALA A 114 -15.58 -7.40 -2.83
CA ALA A 114 -15.45 -8.56 -1.99
C ALA A 114 -16.83 -9.17 -1.74
N ARG A 115 -16.97 -10.50 -1.88
CA ARG A 115 -18.17 -11.23 -1.46
C ARG A 115 -18.36 -11.29 0.07
N LEU A 116 -17.61 -10.46 0.81
CA LEU A 116 -17.64 -10.37 2.26
C LEU A 116 -18.74 -9.40 2.69
N SER A 117 -19.53 -9.79 3.68
CA SER A 117 -20.69 -9.01 4.15
C SER A 117 -20.37 -7.69 4.86
N ARG A 118 -19.07 -7.33 5.02
CA ARG A 118 -18.65 -6.11 5.71
C ARG A 118 -17.82 -5.23 4.78
N LYS A 119 -18.36 -4.05 4.48
CA LYS A 119 -17.59 -2.94 3.89
C LYS A 119 -16.40 -2.62 4.82
N GLN A 120 -15.18 -2.71 4.30
CA GLN A 120 -13.97 -2.31 5.02
C GLN A 120 -13.59 -0.89 4.59
N THR A 121 -14.41 0.09 4.97
CA THR A 121 -14.06 1.50 4.78
C THR A 121 -13.42 2.05 6.04
N ARG A 122 -12.37 2.87 5.88
CA ARG A 122 -11.72 3.54 7.01
C ARG A 122 -11.52 5.00 6.69
N LYS A 123 -12.11 5.87 7.52
CA LYS A 123 -11.93 7.31 7.41
C LYS A 123 -10.53 7.69 7.88
N ILE A 124 -9.81 8.40 7.04
CA ILE A 124 -8.58 9.09 7.41
C ILE A 124 -8.96 10.49 7.89
N VAL A 125 -8.38 10.91 9.02
CA VAL A 125 -8.57 12.23 9.62
C VAL A 125 -7.25 12.96 9.52
N GLN A 126 -7.26 14.21 9.08
CA GLN A 126 -6.06 15.04 8.90
C GLN A 126 -5.13 15.01 10.12
N GLY A 127 -5.68 15.16 11.33
CA GLY A 127 -4.90 15.17 12.58
C GLY A 127 -4.13 13.88 12.85
N ALA A 128 -4.56 12.74 12.29
CA ALA A 128 -3.89 11.45 12.45
C ALA A 128 -2.79 11.21 11.40
N VAL A 129 -2.71 12.01 10.34
CA VAL A 129 -1.77 11.77 9.22
C VAL A 129 -0.32 11.78 9.70
N LYS A 130 0.07 12.72 10.57
CA LYS A 130 1.44 12.76 11.14
C LYS A 130 1.82 11.45 11.82
N GLU A 131 0.89 10.89 12.60
CA GLU A 131 1.06 9.61 13.27
C GLU A 131 1.11 8.45 12.28
N TYR A 132 0.29 8.47 11.21
CA TYR A 132 0.36 7.48 10.14
C TYR A 132 1.71 7.50 9.41
N ILE A 133 2.26 8.68 9.12
CA ILE A 133 3.59 8.81 8.53
C ILE A 133 4.67 8.25 9.46
N ARG A 134 4.61 8.56 10.76
CA ARG A 134 5.53 8.01 11.76
C ARG A 134 5.49 6.49 11.78
N ARG A 135 4.29 5.90 11.81
CA ARG A 135 4.10 4.44 11.82
C ARG A 135 4.49 3.77 10.52
N LEU A 136 4.31 4.44 9.37
CA LEU A 136 4.81 3.96 8.08
C LEU A 136 6.34 3.93 8.05
N ARG A 137 7.01 4.97 8.58
CA ARG A 137 8.47 4.97 8.73
C ARG A 137 8.96 3.84 9.63
N GLU A 138 8.23 3.54 10.70
CA GLU A 138 8.56 2.41 11.57
C GLU A 138 8.39 1.06 10.86
N ALA A 139 7.31 0.87 10.11
CA ALA A 139 7.13 -0.34 9.29
C ALA A 139 8.23 -0.47 8.22
N LEU A 140 8.62 0.64 7.58
CA LEU A 140 9.76 0.68 6.66
C LEU A 140 11.07 0.33 7.36
N ARG A 141 11.31 0.83 8.58
CA ARG A 141 12.50 0.50 9.37
C ARG A 141 12.61 -1.01 9.61
N LEU A 142 11.51 -1.64 10.02
CA LEU A 142 11.46 -3.08 10.28
C LEU A 142 11.75 -3.89 9.02
N VAL A 143 11.11 -3.55 7.89
CA VAL A 143 11.28 -4.30 6.65
C VAL A 143 12.66 -4.09 6.02
N LEU A 144 13.27 -2.90 6.17
CA LEU A 144 14.63 -2.64 5.71
C LEU A 144 15.66 -3.43 6.54
N ALA A 145 15.45 -3.53 7.86
CA ALA A 145 16.27 -4.36 8.73
C ALA A 145 16.18 -5.84 8.35
N GLU A 146 14.96 -6.34 8.09
CA GLU A 146 14.72 -7.71 7.58
C GLU A 146 15.46 -7.96 6.25
N ALA A 147 15.38 -6.99 5.34
CA ALA A 147 16.08 -7.03 4.04
C ALA A 147 17.59 -6.73 4.11
N ARG A 148 18.14 -6.50 5.32
CA ARG A 148 19.55 -6.09 5.56
C ARG A 148 19.98 -4.89 4.73
N LEU A 149 19.05 -3.95 4.52
CA LEU A 149 19.28 -2.70 3.82
C LEU A 149 19.57 -1.58 4.80
N ASP A 150 20.80 -1.06 4.77
CA ASP A 150 21.17 0.13 5.53
C ASP A 150 20.66 1.39 4.80
N ARG A 151 19.40 1.73 5.04
CA ARG A 151 18.76 2.91 4.46
C ARG A 151 17.82 3.54 5.47
N ASP A 152 17.86 4.86 5.54
CA ASP A 152 16.97 5.64 6.39
C ASP A 152 15.52 5.61 5.87
N PRO A 153 14.52 5.16 6.67
CA PRO A 153 13.11 5.25 6.34
C PRO A 153 12.63 6.68 6.01
N ALA A 154 13.21 7.72 6.64
CA ALA A 154 12.86 9.11 6.35
C ALA A 154 13.40 9.57 4.99
N ALA A 155 14.42 8.91 4.44
CA ALA A 155 14.87 9.12 3.07
C ALA A 155 13.96 8.43 2.02
N ILE A 156 13.15 7.46 2.44
CA ILE A 156 12.15 6.78 1.59
C ILE A 156 10.80 7.49 1.65
N LEU A 157 10.32 7.77 2.85
CA LEU A 157 9.10 8.54 3.12
C LEU A 157 9.51 9.91 3.65
N ARG A 158 9.77 10.85 2.73
CA ARG A 158 10.31 12.18 3.03
C ARG A 158 9.24 13.10 3.59
N SER A 159 9.68 13.99 4.48
CA SER A 159 8.97 15.21 4.84
C SER A 159 9.62 16.37 4.12
N GLU A 160 8.84 17.17 3.43
CA GLU A 160 9.31 18.31 2.65
C GLU A 160 8.53 19.55 3.09
N SER A 161 9.20 20.70 3.21
CA SER A 161 8.51 21.96 3.47
C SER A 161 7.69 22.35 2.25
N LEU A 162 6.42 22.68 2.46
CA LEU A 162 5.54 23.27 1.47
C LEU A 162 5.46 24.79 1.67
N VAL A 163 4.58 25.47 0.93
CA VAL A 163 4.36 26.91 1.09
C VAL A 163 3.89 27.21 2.53
N GLY A 164 4.53 28.19 3.17
CA GLY A 164 4.23 28.59 4.54
C GLY A 164 4.83 27.65 5.59
N ARG A 165 4.03 27.25 6.60
CA ARG A 165 4.44 26.35 7.69
C ARG A 165 3.97 24.90 7.48
N GLU A 166 3.50 24.58 6.29
CA GLU A 166 2.94 23.27 5.99
C GLU A 166 4.05 22.27 5.65
N VAL A 167 3.86 21.02 6.08
CA VAL A 167 4.77 19.91 5.79
C VAL A 167 4.05 18.94 4.85
N GLY A 168 4.70 18.64 3.73
CA GLY A 168 4.30 17.63 2.76
C GLY A 168 5.01 16.30 2.99
N TYR A 169 4.39 15.22 2.54
CA TYR A 169 4.92 13.87 2.62
C TYR A 169 4.96 13.23 1.24
N ARG A 170 6.02 12.47 0.96
CA ARG A 170 6.24 11.83 -0.35
C ARG A 170 7.01 10.53 -0.23
N ILE A 171 6.61 9.52 -0.99
CA ILE A 171 7.42 8.31 -1.21
C ILE A 171 8.40 8.58 -2.35
N THR A 172 9.69 8.30 -2.15
CA THR A 172 10.72 8.53 -3.17
C THR A 172 11.09 7.28 -3.96
N LEU A 173 10.73 6.09 -3.46
CA LEU A 173 10.96 4.86 -4.19
C LEU A 173 10.04 4.78 -5.41
N LYS A 174 10.45 4.00 -6.41
CA LYS A 174 9.51 3.57 -7.43
C LYS A 174 8.41 2.75 -6.76
N VAL A 175 7.18 2.92 -7.24
CA VAL A 175 6.01 2.21 -6.76
C VAL A 175 5.34 1.59 -7.97
N TYR A 176 5.05 0.29 -7.87
CA TYR A 176 4.26 -0.44 -8.84
C TYR A 176 2.96 -0.88 -8.18
N VAL A 177 1.87 -0.87 -8.95
CA VAL A 177 0.58 -1.43 -8.52
C VAL A 177 0.37 -2.73 -9.27
N VAL A 178 0.01 -3.77 -8.54
CA VAL A 178 -0.31 -5.09 -9.08
C VAL A 178 -1.77 -5.39 -8.75
N HIS A 179 -2.55 -5.70 -9.77
CA HIS A 179 -3.95 -6.03 -9.63
C HIS A 179 -4.17 -7.54 -9.67
N VAL A 180 -4.90 -8.07 -8.68
CA VAL A 180 -5.26 -9.49 -8.61
C VAL A 180 -6.78 -9.68 -8.50
N PRO A 181 -7.36 -10.67 -9.19
CA PRO A 181 -8.78 -11.01 -9.05
C PRO A 181 -9.17 -11.44 -7.63
#